data_AF-A0A8T4NWU5-F1
#
_entry.id   AF-A0A8T4NWU5-F1
#
_cell.length_a   1.000
_cell.length_b   1.000
_cell.length_c   1.000
_cell.angle_alpha   90.00
_cell.angle_beta   90.00
_cell.angle_gamma   90.00
#
_symmetry.space_group_name_H-M   'P 1'
#
loop_
_entity.id
_entity.type
_entity.pdbx_description
1 polymer ?
#
loop_
_entity_poly.entity_id
_entity_poly.type
_entity_poly.pdbx_seq_one_letter_code
_entity_poly.pdbx_strand_id
1 'polypeptide(L)'
;MTLEITLPLEKKGGVKDLVFTILTKEYPLKLIEITNLIKKRYGKSVTFQAVRKAVLLLVESGVLVQKDYEFLINKEWIIESKKVLDDLYSEINKEKTAPKNIDSIKGELSVFTFSSLNELMKFWQDLIDNWFVKFKKGDYNLNCYQAPHVWEGLLHLDNEKKIMTHLKDKGIKSYILSVGNTPLDRQIAKFYSAINIKSHIQHSTSSFDKSYYVGTYGDLIVQTRYPEEITKLLDSFFKKSKTLKDLDLIELSKIVNKKISIKLTVIKNLEMAKQINNSILSQIE
;
A
#
# COMPACT_ATOMS: atom_id res chain seq x y z
N MET A 1 27.14 -20.03 3.11
CA MET A 1 25.94 -19.88 2.28
C MET A 1 26.17 -18.66 1.42
N THR A 2 26.57 -18.84 0.17
CA THR A 2 27.22 -17.77 -0.63
C THR A 2 26.16 -16.87 -1.28
N LEU A 3 25.94 -15.71 -0.68
CA LEU A 3 25.33 -14.55 -1.34
C LEU A 3 26.40 -13.89 -2.22
N GLU A 4 26.30 -14.02 -3.54
CA GLU A 4 26.87 -13.03 -4.47
C GLU A 4 25.71 -12.41 -5.24
N ILE A 5 25.18 -11.32 -4.68
CA ILE A 5 24.29 -10.39 -5.37
C ILE A 5 25.13 -9.16 -5.70
N THR A 6 25.40 -8.91 -6.97
CA THR A 6 25.91 -7.61 -7.43
C THR A 6 25.00 -7.08 -8.53
N LEU A 7 24.07 -6.22 -8.14
CA LEU A 7 23.19 -5.45 -9.03
C LEU A 7 23.39 -3.96 -8.76
N PRO A 8 24.37 -3.34 -9.43
CA PRO A 8 24.08 -2.12 -10.17
C PRO A 8 24.75 -2.22 -11.55
N LEU A 9 23.92 -2.22 -12.59
CA LEU A 9 24.22 -2.56 -13.98
C LEU A 9 25.31 -1.67 -14.62
N GLU A 10 26.58 -1.90 -14.29
CA GLU A 10 27.72 -1.27 -14.96
C GLU A 10 28.20 -2.08 -16.17
N LYS A 11 28.68 -1.36 -17.20
CA LYS A 11 29.12 -1.89 -18.51
C LYS A 11 30.29 -2.90 -18.45
N LYS A 12 30.86 -3.18 -17.28
CA LYS A 12 32.05 -4.04 -17.10
C LYS A 12 31.76 -5.40 -16.45
N GLY A 13 30.51 -5.83 -16.34
CA GLY A 13 30.17 -7.17 -15.84
C GLY A 13 30.72 -8.34 -16.68
N GLY A 14 30.82 -9.53 -16.06
CA GLY A 14 31.22 -10.78 -16.72
C GLY A 14 30.19 -11.25 -17.76
N VAL A 15 30.47 -12.37 -18.45
CA VAL A 15 29.54 -12.89 -19.48
C VAL A 15 28.15 -13.18 -18.89
N LYS A 16 28.08 -13.68 -17.65
CA LYS A 16 26.84 -13.92 -16.90
C LYS A 16 25.99 -12.66 -16.74
N ASP A 17 26.62 -11.56 -16.34
CA ASP A 17 25.91 -10.28 -16.11
C ASP A 17 25.39 -9.70 -17.42
N LEU A 18 26.14 -9.88 -18.52
CA LEU A 18 25.71 -9.44 -19.84
C LEU A 18 24.54 -10.27 -20.37
N VAL A 19 24.55 -11.59 -20.16
CA VAL A 19 23.41 -12.47 -20.47
C VAL A 19 22.17 -11.99 -19.73
N PHE A 20 22.27 -11.78 -18.42
CA PHE A 20 21.16 -11.30 -17.60
C PHE A 20 20.68 -9.90 -18.04
N THR A 21 21.61 -8.97 -18.29
CA THR A 21 21.28 -7.61 -18.75
C THR A 21 20.57 -7.59 -20.10
N ILE A 22 20.92 -8.50 -21.01
CA ILE A 22 20.22 -8.63 -22.30
C ILE A 22 18.80 -9.17 -22.06
N LEU A 23 18.67 -10.25 -21.29
CA LEU A 23 17.38 -10.92 -21.03
C LEU A 23 16.42 -10.09 -20.17
N THR A 24 16.89 -9.08 -19.45
CA THR A 24 15.99 -8.10 -18.77
C THR A 24 15.32 -7.13 -19.75
N LYS A 25 15.87 -6.96 -20.96
CA LYS A 25 15.37 -6.03 -21.98
C LYS A 25 14.69 -6.74 -23.15
N GLU A 26 15.25 -7.86 -23.58
CA GLU A 26 14.81 -8.64 -24.73
C GLU A 26 14.74 -10.11 -24.35
N TYR A 27 13.53 -10.67 -24.38
CA TYR A 27 13.24 -12.06 -24.12
C TYR A 27 11.94 -12.44 -24.85
N PRO A 28 11.74 -13.73 -25.20
CA PRO A 28 12.70 -14.84 -25.09
C PRO A 28 13.82 -14.75 -26.14
N LEU A 29 14.98 -15.35 -25.88
CA LEU A 29 16.11 -15.38 -26.84
C LEU A 29 16.81 -16.74 -26.90
N LYS A 30 17.26 -17.13 -28.08
CA LYS A 30 18.15 -18.28 -28.32
C LYS A 30 19.59 -17.94 -27.97
N LEU A 31 20.37 -18.97 -27.69
CA LEU A 31 21.77 -18.81 -27.29
C LEU A 31 22.64 -18.06 -28.33
N ILE A 32 22.36 -18.27 -29.62
CA ILE A 32 23.05 -17.59 -30.72
C ILE A 32 22.73 -16.08 -30.74
N GLU A 33 21.48 -15.73 -30.46
CA GLU A 33 21.01 -14.33 -30.42
C GLU A 33 21.66 -13.59 -29.25
N ILE A 34 21.69 -14.22 -28.06
CA ILE A 34 22.37 -13.68 -26.89
C ILE A 34 23.86 -13.44 -27.19
N THR A 35 24.54 -14.41 -27.80
CA THR A 35 25.96 -14.29 -28.18
C THR A 35 26.20 -13.11 -29.12
N ASN A 36 25.34 -12.96 -30.15
CA ASN A 36 25.45 -11.89 -31.13
C ASN A 36 25.16 -10.52 -30.50
N LEU A 37 24.17 -10.43 -29.61
CA LEU A 37 23.84 -9.20 -28.89
C LEU A 37 24.98 -8.76 -27.96
N ILE A 38 25.66 -9.69 -27.29
CA ILE A 38 26.84 -9.37 -26.46
C ILE A 38 27.93 -8.74 -27.32
N LYS A 39 28.28 -9.38 -28.46
CA LYS A 39 29.31 -8.87 -29.38
C LYS A 39 28.94 -7.49 -29.94
N LYS A 40 27.70 -7.35 -30.42
CA LYS A 40 27.22 -6.13 -31.10
C LYS A 40 27.07 -4.93 -30.15
N ARG A 41 26.47 -5.12 -28.97
CA ARG A 41 26.11 -4.00 -28.08
C ARG A 41 27.22 -3.60 -27.12
N TYR A 42 28.05 -4.55 -26.70
CA TYR A 42 29.07 -4.33 -25.68
C TYR A 42 30.49 -4.39 -26.23
N GLY A 43 30.67 -4.71 -27.52
CA GLY A 43 31.99 -4.82 -28.15
C GLY A 43 32.87 -5.90 -27.52
N LYS A 44 32.29 -6.83 -26.74
CA LYS A 44 33.05 -7.88 -26.07
C LYS A 44 33.16 -9.12 -26.95
N SER A 45 34.39 -9.56 -27.18
CA SER A 45 34.65 -10.85 -27.79
C SER A 45 34.34 -11.96 -26.78
N VAL A 46 33.24 -12.68 -27.01
CA VAL A 46 32.84 -13.84 -26.22
C VAL A 46 32.70 -15.05 -27.12
N THR A 47 33.14 -16.21 -26.64
CA THR A 47 32.93 -17.49 -27.32
C THR A 47 31.51 -17.99 -27.05
N PHE A 48 30.94 -18.72 -28.00
CA PHE A 48 29.62 -19.34 -27.83
C PHE A 48 29.58 -20.24 -26.58
N GLN A 49 30.67 -20.96 -26.29
CA GLN A 49 30.78 -21.82 -25.11
C GLN A 49 30.77 -21.02 -23.79
N ALA A 50 31.38 -19.83 -23.76
CA ALA A 50 31.33 -18.97 -22.59
C ALA A 50 29.89 -18.48 -22.31
N VAL A 51 29.17 -18.08 -23.35
CA VAL A 51 27.76 -17.68 -23.24
C VAL A 51 26.90 -18.88 -22.82
N ARG A 52 27.11 -20.06 -23.43
CA ARG A 52 26.43 -21.31 -23.07
C ARG A 52 26.59 -21.63 -21.59
N LYS A 53 27.83 -21.61 -21.10
CA LYS A 53 28.15 -21.88 -19.70
C LYS A 53 27.45 -20.87 -18.78
N ALA A 54 27.48 -19.58 -19.12
CA ALA A 54 26.84 -18.53 -18.35
C ALA A 54 25.31 -18.69 -18.27
N VAL A 55 24.66 -19.01 -19.39
CA VAL A 55 23.21 -19.27 -19.44
C VAL A 55 22.85 -20.49 -18.61
N LEU A 56 23.58 -21.60 -18.76
CA LEU A 56 23.30 -22.82 -18.00
C LEU A 56 23.46 -22.63 -16.49
N LEU A 57 24.47 -21.86 -16.05
CA LEU A 57 24.62 -21.50 -14.64
C LEU A 57 23.44 -20.69 -14.10
N LEU A 58 22.87 -19.78 -14.90
CA LEU A 58 21.69 -19.01 -14.50
C LEU A 58 20.41 -19.87 -14.50
N VAL A 59 20.32 -20.88 -15.37
CA VAL A 59 19.23 -21.87 -15.34
C VAL A 59 19.35 -22.75 -14.10
N GLU A 60 20.55 -23.25 -13.81
CA GLU A 60 20.85 -24.06 -12.62
C GLU A 60 20.56 -23.30 -11.32
N SER A 61 20.84 -21.99 -11.28
CA SER A 61 20.49 -21.14 -10.13
C SER A 61 19.03 -20.70 -10.09
N GLY A 62 18.18 -21.18 -11.01
CA GLY A 62 16.76 -20.84 -11.08
C GLY A 62 16.45 -19.40 -11.52
N VAL A 63 17.44 -18.63 -11.97
CA VAL A 63 17.27 -17.23 -12.40
C VAL A 63 16.65 -17.16 -13.80
N LEU A 64 17.02 -18.10 -14.67
CA LEU A 64 16.44 -18.28 -16.00
C LEU A 64 15.64 -19.58 -16.06
N VAL A 65 14.66 -19.62 -16.95
CA VAL A 65 14.02 -20.88 -17.39
C VAL A 65 14.24 -21.06 -18.88
N GLN A 66 14.44 -22.31 -19.29
CA GLN A 66 14.51 -22.69 -20.70
C GLN A 66 13.13 -23.18 -21.16
N LYS A 67 12.65 -22.64 -22.28
CA LYS A 67 11.46 -23.12 -22.97
C LYS A 67 11.86 -23.45 -24.41
N ASP A 68 11.73 -24.71 -24.80
CA ASP A 68 12.24 -25.23 -26.07
C ASP A 68 13.74 -24.90 -26.27
N TYR A 69 14.02 -23.94 -27.14
CA TYR A 69 15.38 -23.50 -27.48
C TYR A 69 15.69 -22.06 -27.03
N GLU A 70 14.80 -21.47 -26.23
CA GLU A 70 14.87 -20.09 -25.81
C GLU A 70 14.98 -19.95 -24.29
N PHE A 71 15.59 -18.85 -23.86
CA PHE A 71 15.82 -18.53 -22.46
C PHE A 71 15.08 -17.25 -22.09
N LEU A 72 14.49 -17.23 -20.90
CA LEU A 72 13.78 -16.10 -20.34
C LEU A 72 14.01 -16.03 -18.82
N ILE A 73 13.80 -14.86 -18.24
CA ILE A 73 13.89 -14.70 -16.79
C ILE A 73 12.75 -15.46 -16.11
N ASN A 74 13.10 -16.19 -15.06
CA ASN A 74 12.14 -16.88 -14.21
C ASN A 74 11.30 -15.86 -13.43
N LYS A 75 9.97 -15.88 -13.61
CA LYS A 75 9.07 -14.90 -12.98
C LYS A 75 8.94 -15.15 -11.48
N GLU A 76 8.91 -16.41 -11.07
CA GLU A 76 8.86 -16.84 -9.69
C GLU A 76 10.09 -16.32 -8.93
N TRP A 77 11.28 -16.43 -9.53
CA TRP A 77 12.52 -15.88 -8.98
C TRP A 77 12.47 -14.36 -8.79
N ILE A 78 11.86 -13.60 -9.72
CA ILE A 78 11.68 -12.14 -9.57
C ILE A 78 10.81 -11.83 -8.35
N ILE A 79 9.69 -12.54 -8.18
CA ILE A 79 8.75 -12.33 -7.07
C ILE A 79 9.43 -12.62 -5.73
N GLU A 80 10.14 -13.74 -5.64
CA GLU A 80 10.89 -14.13 -4.44
C GLU A 80 12.02 -13.15 -4.13
N SER A 81 12.79 -12.74 -5.15
CA SER A 81 13.87 -11.76 -4.99
C SER A 81 13.35 -10.42 -4.52
N LYS A 82 12.22 -9.95 -5.07
CA LYS A 82 11.55 -8.73 -4.61
C LYS A 82 11.17 -8.84 -3.14
N LYS A 83 10.55 -9.95 -2.74
CA LYS A 83 10.16 -10.19 -1.35
C LYS A 83 11.37 -10.11 -0.41
N VAL A 84 12.47 -10.77 -0.76
CA VAL A 84 13.71 -10.73 0.03
C VAL A 84 14.29 -9.31 0.12
N LEU A 85 14.28 -8.54 -0.98
CA LEU A 85 14.74 -7.16 -0.97
C LEU A 85 13.84 -6.23 -0.17
N ASP A 86 12.51 -6.41 -0.25
CA ASP A 86 11.53 -5.66 0.53
C ASP A 86 11.68 -5.98 2.03
N ASP A 87 11.88 -7.26 2.37
CA ASP A 87 12.13 -7.72 3.74
C ASP A 87 13.45 -7.14 4.29
N LEU A 88 14.54 -7.21 3.50
CA LEU A 88 15.84 -6.65 3.87
C LEU A 88 15.78 -5.12 4.00
N TYR A 89 15.13 -4.43 3.06
CA TYR A 89 14.92 -2.99 3.14
C TYR A 89 14.14 -2.63 4.40
N SER A 90 13.09 -3.40 4.70
CA SER A 90 12.30 -3.22 5.92
C SER A 90 13.12 -3.50 7.18
N GLU A 91 14.01 -4.48 7.17
CA GLU A 91 14.88 -4.81 8.29
C GLU A 91 15.95 -3.75 8.54
N ILE A 92 16.63 -3.29 7.48
CA ILE A 92 17.68 -2.25 7.57
C ILE A 92 17.09 -0.90 7.98
N ASN A 93 15.91 -0.54 7.47
CA ASN A 93 15.26 0.74 7.75
C ASN A 93 14.30 0.70 8.95
N LYS A 94 14.20 -0.42 9.67
CA LYS A 94 13.67 -0.39 11.03
C LYS A 94 14.64 0.43 11.86
N GLU A 95 14.29 1.70 12.13
CA GLU A 95 14.77 2.36 13.33
C GLU A 95 14.61 1.36 14.49
N LYS A 96 15.52 1.35 15.48
CA LYS A 96 15.51 0.43 16.65
C LYS A 96 14.26 0.58 17.56
N THR A 97 13.15 1.09 17.06
CA THR A 97 11.83 0.94 17.64
C THR A 97 11.22 -0.36 17.12
N ALA A 98 10.73 -1.21 18.02
CA ALA A 98 10.02 -2.42 17.64
C ALA A 98 8.96 -2.08 16.57
N PRO A 99 8.87 -2.83 15.46
CA PRO A 99 7.93 -2.52 14.39
C PRO A 99 6.54 -2.41 15.00
N LYS A 100 5.91 -1.24 14.85
CA LYS A 100 4.52 -1.04 15.24
C LYS A 100 3.71 -1.93 14.30
N ASN A 101 3.30 -3.07 14.81
CA ASN A 101 2.45 -4.03 14.10
C ASN A 101 1.26 -4.40 15.01
N ILE A 102 0.34 -5.22 14.49
CA ILE A 102 -0.80 -5.72 15.28
C ILE A 102 -0.35 -6.39 16.59
N ASP A 103 0.79 -7.09 16.59
CA ASP A 103 1.32 -7.78 17.78
C ASP A 103 1.81 -6.81 18.86
N SER A 104 1.99 -5.54 18.50
CA SER A 104 2.30 -4.46 19.44
C SER A 104 1.08 -3.98 20.23
N ILE A 105 -0.14 -4.38 19.84
CA ILE A 105 -1.35 -4.07 20.60
C ILE A 105 -1.38 -4.97 21.84
N LYS A 106 -1.07 -4.39 23.00
CA LYS A 106 -1.08 -5.07 24.29
C LYS A 106 -2.28 -4.57 25.11
N GLY A 107 -3.15 -5.49 25.51
CA GLY A 107 -4.34 -5.18 26.30
C GLY A 107 -5.46 -4.52 25.50
N GLU A 108 -6.31 -3.76 26.21
CA GLU A 108 -7.51 -3.12 25.63
C GLU A 108 -7.22 -1.78 24.96
N LEU A 109 -6.12 -1.11 25.30
CA LEU A 109 -5.76 0.22 24.82
C LEU A 109 -4.29 0.26 24.44
N SER A 110 -3.98 0.74 23.24
CA SER A 110 -2.62 0.96 22.78
C SER A 110 -2.51 2.30 22.06
N VAL A 111 -1.41 3.03 22.31
CA VAL A 111 -1.17 4.35 21.69
C VAL A 111 0.16 4.31 20.95
N PHE A 112 0.13 4.74 19.69
CA PHE A 112 1.26 4.75 18.77
C PHE A 112 1.52 6.17 18.28
N THR A 113 2.79 6.57 18.17
CA THR A 113 3.18 7.90 17.67
C THR A 113 3.92 7.79 16.35
N PHE A 114 3.46 8.43 15.29
CA PHE A 114 4.03 8.39 13.94
C PHE A 114 4.65 9.74 13.56
N SER A 115 5.58 9.74 12.59
CA SER A 115 6.26 10.96 12.14
C SER A 115 5.64 11.59 10.89
N SER A 116 4.59 10.98 10.33
CA SER A 116 3.82 11.53 9.21
C SER A 116 2.43 10.86 9.11
N LEU A 117 1.51 11.46 8.36
CA LEU A 117 0.21 10.83 8.05
C LEU A 117 0.37 9.55 7.24
N ASN A 118 1.32 9.52 6.31
CA ASN A 118 1.58 8.35 5.47
C ASN A 118 2.02 7.14 6.32
N GLU A 119 2.92 7.33 7.28
CA GLU A 119 3.32 6.27 8.22
C GLU A 119 2.14 5.79 9.08
N LEU A 120 1.33 6.72 9.59
CA LEU A 120 0.12 6.40 10.36
C LEU A 120 -0.87 5.59 9.52
N MET A 121 -1.12 5.98 8.27
CA MET A 121 -2.09 5.32 7.42
C MET A 121 -1.65 3.94 6.95
N LYS A 122 -0.35 3.73 6.73
CA LYS A 122 0.18 2.37 6.49
C LYS A 122 -0.13 1.45 7.66
N PHE A 123 0.15 1.90 8.88
CA PHE A 123 -0.17 1.13 10.07
C PHE A 123 -1.68 0.91 10.24
N TRP A 124 -2.51 1.93 10.00
CA TRP A 124 -3.97 1.79 10.02
C TRP A 124 -4.43 0.72 9.01
N GLN A 125 -3.93 0.77 7.77
CA GLN A 125 -4.25 -0.23 6.74
C GLN A 125 -3.84 -1.64 7.18
N ASP A 126 -2.66 -1.81 7.78
CA ASP A 126 -2.20 -3.09 8.31
C ASP A 126 -3.15 -3.65 9.37
N LEU A 127 -3.74 -2.78 10.22
CA LEU A 127 -4.77 -3.18 11.19
C LEU A 127 -6.04 -3.67 10.49
N ILE A 128 -6.50 -2.95 9.47
CA ILE A 128 -7.70 -3.31 8.69
C ILE A 128 -7.48 -4.65 8.00
N ASP A 129 -6.34 -4.82 7.33
CA ASP A 129 -6.01 -6.04 6.59
C ASP A 129 -5.91 -7.24 7.54
N ASN A 130 -5.27 -7.06 8.70
CA ASN A 130 -5.17 -8.12 9.70
C ASN A 130 -6.53 -8.52 10.28
N TRP A 131 -7.37 -7.53 10.61
CA TRP A 131 -8.74 -7.76 11.03
C TRP A 131 -9.53 -8.51 9.95
N PHE A 132 -9.44 -8.06 8.69
CA PHE A 132 -10.14 -8.66 7.57
C PHE A 132 -9.73 -10.12 7.33
N VAL A 133 -8.44 -10.45 7.45
CA VAL A 133 -7.93 -11.82 7.34
C VAL A 133 -8.50 -12.71 8.45
N LYS A 134 -8.62 -12.18 9.67
CA LYS A 134 -9.12 -12.91 10.83
C LYS A 134 -10.65 -12.98 10.91
N PHE A 135 -11.37 -12.12 10.19
CA PHE A 135 -12.83 -12.06 10.17
C PHE A 135 -13.46 -13.38 9.71
N LYS A 136 -14.42 -13.88 10.50
CA LYS A 136 -15.19 -15.09 10.26
C LYS A 136 -16.68 -14.79 10.15
N LYS A 137 -17.41 -15.64 9.43
CA LYS A 137 -18.87 -15.56 9.35
C LYS A 137 -19.47 -15.69 10.75
N GLY A 138 -20.27 -14.71 11.15
CA GLY A 138 -20.86 -14.63 12.50
C GLY A 138 -20.23 -13.54 13.37
N ASP A 139 -19.05 -13.05 13.01
CA ASP A 139 -18.45 -11.89 13.68
C ASP A 139 -19.29 -10.62 13.44
N TYR A 140 -19.10 -9.62 14.29
CA TYR A 140 -19.72 -8.31 14.12
C TYR A 140 -19.24 -7.68 12.80
N ASN A 141 -20.14 -7.63 11.82
CA ASN A 141 -19.85 -7.36 10.41
C ASN A 141 -20.20 -5.93 9.99
N LEU A 142 -20.10 -4.97 10.91
CA LEU A 142 -20.40 -3.56 10.67
C LEU A 142 -19.16 -2.71 10.95
N ASN A 143 -18.71 -2.02 9.91
CA ASN A 143 -17.61 -1.07 9.98
C ASN A 143 -18.14 0.33 9.68
N CYS A 144 -17.78 1.28 10.53
CA CYS A 144 -18.07 2.69 10.31
C CYS A 144 -16.75 3.47 10.31
N TYR A 145 -16.66 4.45 9.43
CA TYR A 145 -15.57 5.41 9.38
C TYR A 145 -16.14 6.83 9.40
N GLN A 146 -15.61 7.68 10.27
CA GLN A 146 -15.96 9.09 10.33
C GLN A 146 -14.70 9.93 10.21
N ALA A 147 -14.73 10.87 9.27
CA ALA A 147 -13.61 11.75 8.99
C ALA A 147 -14.08 13.12 8.49
N PRO A 148 -13.29 14.18 8.72
CA PRO A 148 -13.42 15.48 8.07
C PRO A 148 -13.36 15.39 6.54
N HIS A 149 -12.33 14.71 6.05
CA HIS A 149 -12.06 14.54 4.63
C HIS A 149 -11.55 13.12 4.42
N VAL A 150 -12.13 12.39 3.46
CA VAL A 150 -11.75 11.00 3.16
C VAL A 150 -10.64 10.99 2.11
N TRP A 151 -9.48 11.50 2.49
CA TRP A 151 -8.33 11.70 1.59
C TRP A 151 -7.58 10.40 1.29
N GLU A 152 -7.71 9.40 2.14
CA GLU A 152 -6.95 8.15 2.12
C GLU A 152 -7.20 7.38 0.82
N GLY A 153 -8.46 7.33 0.38
CA GLY A 153 -8.87 6.68 -0.87
C GLY A 153 -8.28 7.34 -2.12
N LEU A 154 -7.88 8.61 -2.06
CA LEU A 154 -7.34 9.34 -3.22
C LEU A 154 -5.94 8.86 -3.63
N LEU A 155 -5.17 8.30 -2.70
CA LEU A 155 -3.82 7.83 -2.98
C LEU A 155 -3.81 6.46 -3.68
N HIS A 156 -4.83 5.64 -3.45
CA HIS A 156 -4.86 4.24 -3.87
C HIS A 156 -6.26 3.76 -4.29
N LEU A 157 -6.92 4.48 -5.20
CA LEU A 157 -8.29 4.19 -5.65
C LEU A 157 -8.52 2.73 -6.09
N ASP A 158 -7.56 2.12 -6.78
CA ASP A 158 -7.66 0.72 -7.22
C ASP A 158 -7.62 -0.26 -6.04
N ASN A 159 -6.77 0.01 -5.05
CA ASN A 159 -6.67 -0.80 -3.85
C ASN A 159 -7.95 -0.64 -3.01
N GLU A 160 -8.46 0.57 -2.90
CA GLU A 160 -9.70 0.88 -2.20
C GLU A 160 -10.88 0.12 -2.82
N LYS A 161 -11.02 0.15 -4.15
CA LYS A 161 -12.04 -0.64 -4.85
C LYS A 161 -11.92 -2.13 -4.57
N LYS A 162 -10.70 -2.66 -4.55
CA LYS A 162 -10.44 -4.08 -4.25
C LYS A 162 -10.84 -4.45 -2.82
N ILE A 163 -10.40 -3.67 -1.84
CA ILE A 163 -10.74 -3.87 -0.42
C ILE A 163 -12.25 -3.86 -0.25
N MET A 164 -12.93 -2.90 -0.84
CA MET A 164 -14.36 -2.72 -0.65
C MET A 164 -15.18 -3.83 -1.34
N THR A 165 -14.71 -4.33 -2.48
CA THR A 165 -15.28 -5.53 -3.11
C THR A 165 -15.14 -6.74 -2.17
N HIS A 166 -13.96 -6.94 -1.58
CA HIS A 166 -13.72 -8.04 -0.65
C HIS A 166 -14.56 -7.95 0.64
N LEU A 167 -14.76 -6.74 1.19
CA LEU A 167 -15.63 -6.53 2.35
C LEU A 167 -17.08 -6.95 2.03
N LYS A 168 -17.57 -6.55 0.86
CA LYS A 168 -18.89 -6.93 0.37
C LYS A 168 -19.03 -8.45 0.22
N ASP A 169 -18.04 -9.11 -0.39
CA ASP A 169 -18.06 -10.56 -0.59
C ASP A 169 -18.08 -11.35 0.73
N LYS A 170 -17.49 -10.77 1.79
CA LYS A 170 -17.57 -11.32 3.16
C LYS A 170 -18.84 -10.93 3.93
N GLY A 171 -19.75 -10.17 3.31
CA GLY A 171 -20.98 -9.70 3.95
C GLY A 171 -20.74 -8.64 5.04
N ILE A 172 -19.61 -7.93 4.99
CA ILE A 172 -19.31 -6.81 5.88
C ILE A 172 -19.99 -5.55 5.33
N LYS A 173 -20.77 -4.88 6.18
CA LYS A 173 -21.41 -3.60 5.85
C LYS A 173 -20.46 -2.47 6.25
N SER A 174 -20.13 -1.62 5.28
CA SER A 174 -19.24 -0.47 5.49
C SER A 174 -19.99 0.84 5.27
N TYR A 175 -19.82 1.76 6.22
CA TYR A 175 -20.40 3.10 6.18
C TYR A 175 -19.31 4.14 6.36
N ILE A 176 -19.35 5.20 5.54
CA ILE A 176 -18.41 6.32 5.62
C ILE A 176 -19.22 7.60 5.84
N LEU A 177 -18.95 8.29 6.93
CA LEU A 177 -19.48 9.62 7.24
C LEU A 177 -18.36 10.65 7.04
N SER A 178 -18.44 11.38 5.93
CA SER A 178 -17.60 12.56 5.74
C SER A 178 -18.32 13.78 6.32
N VAL A 179 -17.69 14.49 7.25
CA VAL A 179 -18.27 15.73 7.80
C VAL A 179 -17.94 16.97 6.96
N GLY A 180 -16.95 16.85 6.07
CA GLY A 180 -16.59 17.87 5.08
C GLY A 180 -17.58 17.93 3.93
N ASN A 181 -17.85 19.13 3.42
CA ASN A 181 -18.80 19.35 2.33
C ASN A 181 -18.19 20.19 1.19
N THR A 182 -16.92 19.96 0.87
CA THR A 182 -16.27 20.57 -0.29
C THR A 182 -16.78 19.92 -1.59
N PRO A 183 -16.52 20.54 -2.76
CA PRO A 183 -16.81 19.89 -4.03
C PRO A 183 -16.09 18.53 -4.18
N LEU A 184 -14.84 18.42 -3.69
CA LEU A 184 -14.10 17.16 -3.73
C LEU A 184 -14.73 16.09 -2.84
N ASP A 185 -15.14 16.42 -1.60
CA ASP A 185 -15.84 15.49 -0.72
C ASP A 185 -17.05 14.86 -1.45
N ARG A 186 -17.86 15.70 -2.11
CA ARG A 186 -19.03 15.29 -2.90
C ARG A 186 -18.70 14.35 -4.05
N GLN A 187 -17.56 14.52 -4.70
CA GLN A 187 -17.11 13.62 -5.76
C GLN A 187 -16.65 12.27 -5.19
N ILE A 188 -15.96 12.29 -4.05
CA ILE A 188 -15.51 11.08 -3.36
C ILE A 188 -16.70 10.25 -2.87
N ALA A 189 -17.73 10.88 -2.29
CA ALA A 189 -18.95 10.17 -1.88
C ALA A 189 -19.68 9.53 -3.08
N LYS A 190 -19.70 10.20 -4.24
CA LYS A 190 -20.22 9.62 -5.49
C LYS A 190 -19.40 8.42 -5.94
N PHE A 191 -18.07 8.50 -5.88
CA PHE A 191 -17.18 7.38 -6.18
C PHE A 191 -17.48 6.16 -5.29
N TYR A 192 -17.57 6.36 -3.98
CA TYR A 192 -17.88 5.28 -3.04
C TYR A 192 -19.29 4.70 -3.26
N SER A 193 -20.28 5.56 -3.55
CA SER A 193 -21.63 5.11 -3.90
C SER A 193 -21.64 4.26 -5.17
N ALA A 194 -20.85 4.63 -6.19
CA ALA A 194 -20.75 3.89 -7.45
C ALA A 194 -20.14 2.49 -7.30
N ILE A 195 -19.36 2.26 -6.23
CA ILE A 195 -18.84 0.92 -5.88
C ILE A 195 -19.66 0.23 -4.78
N ASN A 196 -20.92 0.63 -4.60
CA ASN A 196 -21.91 0.07 -3.66
C ASN A 196 -21.56 0.24 -2.17
N ILE A 197 -20.79 1.27 -1.80
CA ILE A 197 -20.56 1.62 -0.40
C ILE A 197 -21.51 2.74 -0.03
N LYS A 198 -22.17 2.60 1.12
CA LYS A 198 -23.01 3.66 1.68
C LYS A 198 -22.12 4.76 2.26
N SER A 199 -21.67 5.67 1.40
CA SER A 199 -20.97 6.89 1.80
C SER A 199 -21.96 8.05 1.87
N HIS A 200 -21.97 8.74 2.99
CA HIS A 200 -22.81 9.90 3.22
C HIS A 200 -21.94 11.09 3.56
N ILE A 201 -22.32 12.24 3.01
CA ILE A 201 -21.79 13.52 3.41
C ILE A 201 -22.85 14.17 4.25
N GLN A 202 -22.55 14.36 5.52
CA GLN A 202 -23.36 15.18 6.37
C GLN A 202 -22.55 16.43 6.66
N HIS A 203 -23.07 17.60 6.28
CA HIS A 203 -22.51 18.81 6.85
C HIS A 203 -22.71 18.71 8.35
N SER A 204 -21.63 18.61 9.12
CA SER A 204 -21.75 18.58 10.57
C SER A 204 -22.51 19.84 11.00
N THR A 205 -23.71 19.67 11.53
CA THR A 205 -24.45 20.71 12.27
C THR A 205 -23.87 20.85 13.68
N SER A 206 -23.14 19.84 14.13
CA SER A 206 -22.43 19.81 15.40
C SER A 206 -21.06 20.48 15.31
N SER A 207 -20.52 20.86 16.45
CA SER A 207 -19.12 21.25 16.66
C SER A 207 -18.16 20.05 16.50
N PHE A 208 -18.30 19.25 15.45
CA PHE A 208 -17.43 18.11 15.21
C PHE A 208 -15.99 18.63 15.03
N ASP A 209 -15.09 18.01 15.78
CA ASP A 209 -13.67 18.32 15.72
C ASP A 209 -13.10 17.91 14.37
N LYS A 210 -12.80 18.91 13.51
CA LYS A 210 -12.22 18.69 12.17
C LYS A 210 -10.83 18.03 12.20
N SER A 211 -10.25 17.81 13.37
CA SER A 211 -9.01 17.04 13.50
C SER A 211 -9.24 15.57 13.81
N TYR A 212 -10.47 15.16 14.15
CA TYR A 212 -10.76 13.83 14.68
C TYR A 212 -11.16 12.85 13.59
N TYR A 213 -10.48 11.71 13.56
CA TYR A 213 -10.73 10.61 12.63
C TYR A 213 -10.95 9.34 13.46
N VAL A 214 -11.97 8.57 13.13
CA VAL A 214 -12.29 7.31 13.81
C VAL A 214 -12.84 6.27 12.86
N GLY A 215 -12.33 5.05 12.96
CA GLY A 215 -12.83 3.88 12.24
C GLY A 215 -13.03 2.69 13.17
N THR A 216 -14.05 1.89 12.91
CA THR A 216 -14.36 0.67 13.65
C THR A 216 -14.28 -0.55 12.73
N TYR A 217 -13.70 -1.64 13.26
CA TYR A 217 -13.48 -2.89 12.56
C TYR A 217 -13.71 -4.04 13.55
N GLY A 218 -14.94 -4.57 13.61
CA GLY A 218 -15.33 -5.55 14.63
C GLY A 218 -15.26 -4.97 16.04
N ASP A 219 -14.36 -5.52 16.87
CA ASP A 219 -14.08 -5.03 18.23
C ASP A 219 -12.96 -3.99 18.30
N LEU A 220 -12.32 -3.67 17.16
CA LEU A 220 -11.26 -2.67 17.08
C LEU A 220 -11.85 -1.28 16.79
N ILE A 221 -11.37 -0.29 17.52
CA ILE A 221 -11.60 1.12 17.29
C ILE A 221 -10.23 1.75 17.05
N VAL A 222 -10.07 2.39 15.91
CA VAL A 222 -8.85 3.08 15.51
C VAL A 222 -9.19 4.56 15.41
N GLN A 223 -8.54 5.38 16.23
CA GLN A 223 -8.83 6.81 16.28
C GLN A 223 -7.57 7.65 16.37
N THR A 224 -7.62 8.85 15.81
CA THR A 224 -6.52 9.81 15.83
C THR A 224 -7.04 11.23 15.80
N ARG A 225 -6.24 12.15 16.34
CA ARG A 225 -6.44 13.58 16.18
C ARG A 225 -5.24 14.16 15.45
N TYR A 226 -5.49 14.70 14.26
CA TYR A 226 -4.45 15.32 13.46
C TYR A 226 -4.05 16.66 14.08
N PRO A 227 -2.75 17.03 14.04
CA PRO A 227 -2.34 18.37 14.41
C PRO A 227 -3.08 19.43 13.56
N GLU A 228 -3.34 20.59 14.16
CA GLU A 228 -4.09 21.68 13.51
C GLU A 228 -3.47 22.09 12.16
N GLU A 229 -2.14 22.09 12.07
CA GLU A 229 -1.40 22.39 10.85
C GLU A 229 -1.80 21.46 9.69
N ILE A 230 -1.81 20.15 9.93
CA ILE A 230 -2.20 19.14 8.93
C ILE A 230 -3.68 19.28 8.58
N THR A 231 -4.52 19.52 9.58
CA THR A 231 -5.97 19.73 9.38
C THR A 231 -6.23 20.91 8.44
N LYS A 232 -5.54 22.04 8.63
CA LYS A 232 -5.65 23.22 7.75
C LYS A 232 -5.15 22.94 6.33
N LEU A 233 -4.06 22.19 6.18
CA LEU A 233 -3.52 21.81 4.87
C LEU A 233 -4.50 20.93 4.09
N LEU A 234 -5.08 19.92 4.74
CA LEU A 234 -6.09 19.05 4.11
C LEU A 234 -7.36 19.81 3.75
N ASP A 235 -7.90 20.63 4.66
CA ASP A 235 -9.11 21.44 4.39
C ASP A 235 -8.88 22.41 3.22
N SER A 236 -7.70 23.03 3.14
CA SER A 236 -7.32 23.89 2.01
C SER A 236 -7.22 23.11 0.70
N PHE A 237 -6.58 21.93 0.72
CA PHE A 237 -6.46 21.05 -0.45
C PHE A 237 -7.83 20.63 -1.00
N PHE A 238 -8.76 20.24 -0.10
CA PHE A 238 -10.11 19.82 -0.46
C PHE A 238 -10.97 20.98 -0.98
N LYS A 239 -10.80 22.19 -0.45
CA LYS A 239 -11.51 23.39 -0.96
C LYS A 239 -11.01 23.84 -2.33
N LYS A 240 -9.70 23.72 -2.58
CA LYS A 240 -9.05 24.12 -3.84
C LYS A 240 -9.43 23.17 -4.98
N SER A 241 -9.42 21.87 -4.72
CA SER A 241 -9.70 20.83 -5.72
C SER A 241 -11.21 20.68 -5.94
N LYS A 242 -11.71 20.94 -7.15
CA LYS A 242 -13.15 20.85 -7.45
C LYS A 242 -13.57 19.46 -7.93
N THR A 243 -12.67 18.76 -8.60
CA THR A 243 -12.92 17.45 -9.21
C THR A 243 -11.74 16.51 -9.00
N LEU A 244 -11.95 15.21 -9.19
CA LEU A 244 -10.87 14.21 -9.15
C LEU A 244 -9.81 14.44 -10.25
N LYS A 245 -10.17 15.10 -11.37
CA LYS A 245 -9.24 15.40 -12.47
C LYS A 245 -8.31 16.55 -12.13
N ASP A 246 -8.72 17.44 -11.22
CA ASP A 246 -7.96 18.62 -10.81
C ASP A 246 -7.06 18.33 -9.60
N LEU A 247 -6.97 17.07 -9.17
CA LEU A 247 -6.19 16.68 -8.00
C LEU A 247 -4.69 16.84 -8.26
N ASP A 248 -4.06 17.71 -7.47
CA ASP A 248 -2.61 17.78 -7.38
C ASP A 248 -2.10 16.70 -6.42
N LEU A 249 -1.82 15.50 -6.95
CA LEU A 249 -1.28 14.38 -6.17
C LEU A 249 0.11 14.68 -5.60
N ILE A 250 0.87 15.62 -6.19
CA ILE A 250 2.17 16.03 -5.65
C ILE A 250 1.95 16.87 -4.38
N GLU A 251 0.98 17.79 -4.40
CA GLU A 251 0.58 18.56 -3.22
C GLU A 251 0.07 17.64 -2.11
N LEU A 252 -0.85 16.72 -2.41
CA LEU A 252 -1.35 15.76 -1.41
C LEU A 252 -0.23 14.90 -0.85
N SER A 253 0.67 14.38 -1.70
CA SER A 253 1.84 13.61 -1.29
C SER A 253 2.75 14.40 -0.33
N LYS A 254 2.98 15.69 -0.59
CA LYS A 254 3.74 16.57 0.31
C LYS A 254 3.04 16.75 1.66
N ILE A 255 1.72 16.90 1.67
CA ILE A 255 0.93 17.05 2.90
C ILE A 255 1.05 15.77 3.75
N VAL A 256 0.83 14.59 3.17
CA VAL A 256 0.78 13.33 3.92
C VAL A 256 2.16 12.84 4.38
N ASN A 257 3.24 13.22 3.68
CA ASN A 257 4.62 12.90 4.06
C ASN A 257 5.29 13.99 4.92
N LYS A 258 4.57 15.06 5.25
CA LYS A 258 5.09 16.12 6.12
C LYS A 258 5.51 15.53 7.48
N LYS A 259 6.73 15.86 7.91
CA LYS A 259 7.27 15.40 9.18
C LYS A 259 6.59 16.11 10.35
N ILE A 260 5.74 15.37 11.07
CA ILE A 260 4.97 15.85 12.21
C ILE A 260 4.57 14.68 13.11
N SER A 261 4.55 14.90 14.42
CA SER A 261 4.18 13.87 15.39
C SER A 261 2.65 13.69 15.44
N ILE A 262 2.16 12.47 15.22
CA ILE A 262 0.72 12.15 15.22
C ILE A 262 0.48 10.92 16.09
N LYS A 263 -0.49 10.99 17.00
CA LYS A 263 -0.86 9.87 17.87
C LYS A 263 -2.06 9.12 17.32
N LEU A 264 -1.92 7.82 17.12
CA LEU A 264 -3.00 6.88 16.84
C LEU A 264 -3.31 6.10 18.12
N THR A 265 -4.59 6.00 18.46
CA THR A 265 -5.07 5.17 19.55
C THR A 265 -5.83 4.00 18.96
N VAL A 266 -5.50 2.78 19.41
CA VAL A 266 -6.21 1.55 19.09
C VAL A 266 -6.85 1.04 20.37
N ILE A 267 -8.17 0.83 20.34
CA ILE A 267 -8.97 0.33 21.46
C ILE A 267 -9.60 -0.98 21.02
N LYS A 268 -9.53 -2.01 21.85
CA LYS A 268 -10.20 -3.29 21.63
C LYS A 268 -11.39 -3.42 22.57
N ASN A 269 -12.57 -2.99 22.12
CA ASN A 269 -13.80 -3.01 22.89
C ASN A 269 -15.03 -3.04 21.96
N LEU A 270 -15.71 -4.19 21.90
CA LEU A 270 -16.85 -4.39 21.00
C LEU A 270 -18.05 -3.50 21.33
N GLU A 271 -18.36 -3.30 22.62
CA GLU A 271 -19.52 -2.50 23.01
C GLU A 271 -19.31 -1.03 22.69
N MET A 272 -18.10 -0.51 22.90
CA MET A 272 -17.74 0.85 22.48
C MET A 272 -17.76 0.98 20.95
N ALA A 273 -17.30 -0.02 20.20
CA ALA A 273 -17.36 -0.01 18.74
C ALA A 273 -18.81 0.04 18.23
N LYS A 274 -19.72 -0.73 18.85
CA LYS A 274 -21.17 -0.67 18.56
C LYS A 274 -21.75 0.71 18.85
N GLN A 275 -21.40 1.33 19.98
CA GLN A 275 -21.88 2.69 20.33
C GLN A 275 -21.42 3.73 19.31
N ILE A 276 -20.14 3.69 18.89
CA ILE A 276 -19.60 4.56 17.85
C ILE A 276 -20.35 4.33 16.52
N ASN A 277 -20.55 3.06 16.14
CA ASN A 277 -21.28 2.73 14.91
C ASN A 277 -22.70 3.27 14.93
N ASN A 278 -23.43 3.11 16.03
CA ASN A 278 -24.79 3.62 16.17
C ASN A 278 -24.83 5.15 16.06
N SER A 279 -23.88 5.86 16.69
CA SER A 279 -23.76 7.32 16.59
C SER A 279 -23.49 7.78 15.14
N ILE A 280 -22.63 7.07 14.41
CA ILE A 280 -22.36 7.37 12.99
C ILE A 280 -23.57 7.04 12.12
N LEU A 281 -24.27 5.93 12.37
CA LEU A 281 -25.44 5.53 11.59
C LEU A 281 -26.64 6.46 11.81
N SER A 282 -26.89 6.94 13.03
CA SER A 282 -27.97 7.90 13.31
C SER A 282 -27.79 9.26 12.62
N GLN A 283 -26.61 9.51 12.08
CA GLN A 283 -26.26 10.70 11.30
C GLN A 283 -26.42 10.48 9.78
N ILE A 284 -26.57 9.23 9.37
CA ILE A 284 -26.68 8.80 7.98
C ILE A 284 -28.15 8.57 7.58
N GLU A 285 -28.97 8.08 8.52
CA GLU A 285 -30.42 7.87 8.37
C GLU A 285 -31.21 9.18 8.44
#